data_AF-A0A955SLD8-F1
#
_entry.id   AF-A0A955SLD8-F1
#
_cell.length_a   1.000
_cell.length_b   1.000
_cell.length_c   1.000
_cell.angle_alpha   90.00
_cell.angle_beta   90.00
_cell.angle_gamma   90.00
#
_symmetry.space_group_name_H-M   'P 1'
#
loop_
_entity.id
_entity.type
_entity.pdbx_description
1 polymer ?
#
loop_
_entity_poly.entity_id
_entity_poly.type
_entity_poly.pdbx_seq_one_letter_code
_entity_poly.pdbx_strand_id
1 'polypeptide(L)'
;MRPLVDDKGTVYGRASITPRKYSFLNEGSGCVTVSGLRANLLSNVQGVLMGEPLTAVRDLAFPLVPKEVLATWATEQGRLLLERRVYDEVKAKAAETILECGGDIGDLPIVRWGGAWLKTEDFSVKIRECKELFINFGGEFSYDEEVDSMHPRDFKDGFEEDDSIIIVPEHDGNIIVDRRTKWPACLYDERSGTNRLTEHVKKLI
;
A
#
# COMPACT_ATOMS: atom_id res chain seq x y z
N MET A 1 -10.72 -9.23 -10.12
CA MET A 1 -9.75 -10.16 -9.51
C MET A 1 -8.98 -10.86 -10.61
N ARG A 2 -7.67 -11.02 -10.44
CA ARG A 2 -6.76 -11.72 -11.36
C ARG A 2 -6.12 -12.92 -10.66
N PRO A 3 -5.81 -14.00 -11.38
CA PRO A 3 -5.06 -15.12 -10.81
C PRO A 3 -3.60 -14.73 -10.55
N LEU A 4 -3.03 -15.30 -9.48
CA LEU A 4 -1.58 -15.35 -9.29
C LEU A 4 -1.13 -16.70 -9.84
N VAL A 5 -0.39 -16.70 -10.95
CA VAL A 5 -0.04 -17.91 -11.70
C VAL A 5 1.42 -17.87 -12.13
N ASP A 6 2.13 -19.00 -12.01
CA ASP A 6 3.50 -19.13 -12.53
C ASP A 6 3.53 -19.47 -14.03
N ASP A 7 4.74 -19.60 -14.57
CA ASP A 7 5.01 -19.98 -15.96
C ASP A 7 4.56 -21.41 -16.32
N LYS A 8 4.39 -22.28 -15.31
CA LYS A 8 3.91 -23.66 -15.44
C LYS A 8 2.39 -23.77 -15.36
N GLY A 9 1.69 -22.67 -15.10
CA GLY A 9 0.23 -22.64 -14.94
C GLY A 9 -0.24 -23.01 -13.53
N THR A 10 0.66 -23.13 -12.55
CA THR A 10 0.31 -23.33 -11.14
C THR A 10 -0.38 -22.07 -10.61
N VAL A 11 -1.63 -22.20 -10.19
CA VAL A 11 -2.41 -21.09 -9.64
C VAL A 11 -2.22 -21.04 -8.12
N TYR A 12 -1.70 -19.93 -7.60
CA TYR A 12 -1.49 -19.69 -6.17
C TYR A 12 -2.67 -18.99 -5.48
N GLY A 13 -3.60 -18.45 -6.26
CA GLY A 13 -4.77 -17.75 -5.75
C GLY A 13 -5.44 -16.89 -6.82
N ARG A 14 -6.53 -16.23 -6.43
CA ARG A 14 -7.20 -15.20 -7.24
C ARG A 14 -7.53 -14.04 -6.33
N ALA A 15 -6.97 -12.88 -6.65
CA ALA A 15 -7.06 -11.73 -5.78
C ALA A 15 -7.11 -10.41 -6.56
N SER A 16 -7.33 -9.32 -5.83
CA SER A 16 -7.26 -7.94 -6.33
C SER A 16 -6.67 -7.06 -5.23
N ILE A 17 -5.75 -6.16 -5.58
CA ILE A 17 -5.35 -5.09 -4.65
C ILE A 17 -6.55 -4.16 -4.46
N THR A 18 -6.86 -3.88 -3.21
CA THR A 18 -7.95 -3.02 -2.76
C THR A 18 -7.50 -2.45 -1.41
N PRO A 19 -6.71 -1.36 -1.42
CA PRO A 19 -6.16 -0.76 -0.21
C PRO A 19 -7.28 -0.36 0.74
N ARG A 20 -7.02 -0.48 2.04
CA ARG A 20 -8.00 -0.06 3.05
C ARG A 20 -8.36 1.41 2.87
N LYS A 21 -9.65 1.72 2.89
CA LYS A 21 -10.13 3.11 2.94
C LYS A 21 -9.87 3.72 4.32
N TYR A 22 -10.10 2.94 5.38
CA TYR A 22 -9.84 3.30 6.77
C TYR A 22 -9.05 2.19 7.48
N SER A 23 -8.03 2.55 8.24
CA SER A 23 -7.15 1.61 8.95
C SER A 23 -7.89 0.76 9.99
N PHE A 24 -8.94 1.31 10.63
CA PHE A 24 -9.73 0.68 11.69
C PHE A 24 -10.89 -0.21 11.21
N LEU A 25 -11.32 -0.08 9.95
CA LEU A 25 -12.35 -0.96 9.39
C LEU A 25 -11.69 -2.16 8.72
N ASN A 26 -12.13 -3.36 9.09
CA ASN A 26 -11.65 -4.63 8.54
C ASN A 26 -12.22 -4.89 7.12
N GLU A 27 -12.08 -3.90 6.23
CA GLU A 27 -12.64 -3.92 4.86
C GLU A 27 -11.79 -4.69 3.84
N GLY A 28 -10.79 -5.45 4.32
CA GLY A 28 -10.11 -6.49 3.55
C GLY A 28 -10.86 -7.82 3.67
N SER A 29 -11.69 -8.15 2.67
CA SER A 29 -12.46 -9.39 2.65
C SER A 29 -11.68 -10.59 2.09
N GLY A 30 -10.37 -10.45 1.92
CA GLY A 30 -9.52 -11.52 1.42
C GLY A 30 -9.13 -12.52 2.50
N CYS A 31 -8.77 -13.73 2.12
CA CYS A 31 -8.25 -14.72 3.04
C CYS A 31 -7.16 -15.62 2.47
N VAL A 32 -6.36 -16.19 3.37
CA VAL A 32 -5.51 -17.35 3.07
C VAL A 32 -6.29 -18.62 3.42
N THR A 33 -6.25 -19.61 2.55
CA THR A 33 -6.83 -20.94 2.81
C THR A 33 -5.77 -22.02 2.88
N VAL A 34 -5.91 -22.93 3.84
CA VAL A 34 -5.13 -24.17 3.97
C VAL A 34 -6.10 -25.34 3.84
N SER A 35 -5.89 -26.20 2.84
CA SER A 35 -6.76 -27.37 2.57
C SER A 35 -8.26 -27.01 2.50
N GLY A 36 -8.59 -25.83 1.97
CA GLY A 36 -9.97 -25.34 1.82
C GLY A 36 -10.56 -24.64 3.05
N LEU A 37 -9.83 -24.54 4.16
CA LEU A 37 -10.26 -23.83 5.37
C LEU A 37 -9.57 -22.46 5.49
N ARG A 38 -10.30 -21.45 5.94
CA ARG A 38 -9.75 -20.11 6.18
C ARG A 38 -8.75 -20.14 7.35
N ALA A 39 -7.53 -19.69 7.09
CA ALA A 39 -6.48 -19.52 8.09
C ALA A 39 -6.32 -18.04 8.50
N ASN A 40 -6.05 -17.15 7.55
CA ASN A 40 -5.77 -15.72 7.82
C ASN A 40 -6.73 -14.81 7.05
N LEU A 41 -6.95 -13.60 7.54
CA LEU A 41 -7.53 -12.50 6.76
C LEU A 41 -6.42 -11.71 6.06
N LEU A 42 -6.75 -11.12 4.90
CA LEU A 42 -5.85 -10.28 4.13
C LEU A 42 -6.24 -8.80 4.28
N SER A 43 -5.24 -7.96 4.50
CA SER A 43 -5.32 -6.50 4.36
C SER A 43 -4.92 -6.10 2.94
N ASN A 44 -5.45 -4.97 2.46
CA ASN A 44 -5.14 -4.37 1.16
C ASN A 44 -5.41 -5.25 -0.08
N VAL A 45 -5.93 -6.46 0.13
CA VAL A 45 -6.20 -7.46 -0.89
C VAL A 45 -7.53 -8.12 -0.60
N GLN A 46 -8.37 -8.21 -1.63
CA GLN A 46 -9.56 -9.05 -1.64
C GLN A 46 -9.31 -10.31 -2.47
N GLY A 47 -9.92 -11.43 -2.07
CA GLY A 47 -9.84 -12.70 -2.77
C GLY A 47 -9.26 -13.82 -1.92
N VAL A 48 -8.72 -14.86 -2.57
CA VAL A 48 -8.24 -16.06 -1.89
C VAL A 48 -6.84 -16.39 -2.34
N LEU A 49 -5.94 -16.60 -1.37
CA LEU A 49 -4.59 -17.11 -1.59
C LEU A 49 -4.46 -18.51 -0.97
N MET A 50 -3.74 -19.40 -1.64
CA MET A 50 -3.35 -20.67 -1.06
C MET A 50 -2.17 -20.46 -0.12
N GLY A 51 -2.23 -21.10 1.04
CA GLY A 51 -1.15 -21.06 2.00
C GLY A 51 -0.81 -22.41 2.59
N GLU A 52 0.30 -22.43 3.33
CA GLU A 52 0.71 -23.54 4.16
C GLU A 52 0.70 -23.15 5.64
N PRO A 53 0.32 -24.06 6.55
CA PRO A 53 0.27 -23.76 7.97
C PRO A 53 1.68 -23.67 8.53
N LEU A 54 1.97 -22.61 9.30
CA LEU A 54 3.30 -22.44 9.90
C LEU A 54 3.50 -23.30 11.16
N THR A 55 2.41 -23.69 11.81
CA THR A 55 2.40 -24.46 13.05
C THR A 55 1.30 -25.51 13.03
N ALA A 56 1.40 -26.52 13.90
CA ALA A 56 0.38 -27.55 14.06
C ALA A 56 -1.01 -26.99 14.45
N VAL A 57 -1.08 -25.77 15.00
CA VAL A 57 -2.32 -25.13 15.45
C VAL A 57 -3.12 -24.54 14.29
N ARG A 58 -2.58 -24.48 13.05
CA ARG A 58 -3.28 -24.02 11.82
C ARG A 58 -3.88 -22.61 11.85
N ASP A 59 -3.71 -21.86 12.95
CA ASP A 59 -4.28 -20.52 13.13
C ASP A 59 -3.53 -19.43 12.35
N LEU A 60 -2.36 -19.76 11.77
CA LEU A 60 -1.54 -18.88 10.95
C LEU A 60 -0.99 -19.65 9.74
N ALA A 61 -1.25 -19.14 8.55
CA ALA A 61 -0.74 -19.66 7.29
C ALA A 61 -0.07 -18.57 6.44
N PHE A 62 1.03 -18.94 5.78
CA PHE A 62 1.70 -18.06 4.83
C PHE A 62 1.23 -18.36 3.42
N PRO A 63 0.98 -17.33 2.60
CA PRO A 63 0.75 -17.52 1.18
C PRO A 63 1.93 -18.25 0.54
N LEU A 64 1.63 -19.25 -0.28
CA LEU A 64 2.62 -20.03 -1.04
C LEU A 64 3.13 -19.30 -2.29
N VAL A 65 2.74 -18.04 -2.48
CA VAL A 65 3.01 -17.27 -3.70
C VAL A 65 4.51 -16.96 -3.76
N PRO A 66 5.24 -17.39 -4.82
CA PRO A 66 6.63 -17.01 -5.03
C PRO A 66 6.77 -15.50 -5.24
N LYS A 67 7.90 -14.92 -4.82
CA LYS A 67 8.12 -13.46 -4.87
C LYS A 67 7.99 -12.88 -6.29
N GLU A 68 8.44 -13.62 -7.30
CA GLU A 68 8.40 -13.21 -8.71
C GLU A 68 6.97 -13.21 -9.26
N VAL A 69 6.17 -14.21 -8.87
CA VAL A 69 4.75 -14.30 -9.23
C VAL A 69 3.98 -13.16 -8.56
N LEU A 70 4.27 -12.89 -7.30
CA LEU A 70 3.64 -11.80 -6.54
C LEU A 70 3.95 -10.44 -7.16
N ALA A 71 5.22 -10.15 -7.47
CA ALA A 71 5.65 -8.92 -8.09
C ALA A 71 4.98 -8.70 -9.45
N THR A 72 4.98 -9.73 -10.31
CA THR A 72 4.36 -9.68 -11.64
C THR A 72 2.85 -9.40 -11.54
N TRP A 73 2.16 -10.11 -10.64
CA TRP A 73 0.73 -9.89 -10.40
C TRP A 73 0.44 -8.49 -9.85
N ALA A 74 1.26 -8.00 -8.92
CA ALA A 74 1.09 -6.68 -8.33
C ALA A 74 1.26 -5.56 -9.37
N THR A 75 2.26 -5.66 -10.25
CA THR A 75 2.42 -4.76 -11.40
C THR A 75 1.17 -4.78 -12.29
N GLU A 76 0.61 -5.96 -12.58
CA GLU A 76 -0.65 -6.06 -13.33
C GLU A 76 -1.80 -5.35 -12.61
N GLN A 77 -1.89 -5.48 -11.28
CA GLN A 77 -2.91 -4.78 -10.50
C GLN A 77 -2.78 -3.25 -10.62
N GLY A 78 -1.56 -2.71 -10.61
CA GLY A 78 -1.32 -1.28 -10.82
C GLY A 78 -1.85 -0.79 -12.16
N ARG A 79 -1.53 -1.52 -13.24
CA ARG A 79 -2.06 -1.22 -14.59
C ARG A 79 -3.59 -1.24 -14.63
N LEU A 80 -4.22 -2.22 -14.00
CA LEU A 80 -5.68 -2.33 -13.93
C LEU A 80 -6.33 -1.22 -13.08
N LEU A 81 -5.64 -0.72 -12.05
CA LEU A 81 -6.12 0.38 -11.21
C LEU A 81 -6.11 1.72 -11.95
N LEU A 82 -5.14 1.95 -12.83
CA LEU A 82 -5.11 3.14 -13.70
C LEU A 82 -6.34 3.21 -14.61
N GLU A 83 -6.83 2.07 -15.09
CA GLU A 83 -8.03 1.99 -15.94
C GLU A 83 -9.35 2.18 -15.15
N ARG A 84 -9.31 2.12 -13.82
CA ARG A 84 -10.51 2.20 -12.97
C ARG A 84 -10.82 3.64 -12.55
N ARG A 85 -12.13 3.93 -12.47
CA ARG A 85 -12.66 5.17 -11.89
C ARG A 85 -12.69 5.08 -10.37
N VAL A 86 -11.53 5.21 -9.74
CA VAL A 86 -11.34 5.35 -8.30
C VAL A 86 -10.54 6.62 -8.01
N TYR A 87 -10.68 7.17 -6.80
CA TYR A 87 -9.95 8.36 -6.37
C TYR A 87 -8.43 8.13 -6.40
N ASP A 88 -7.67 9.16 -6.72
CA ASP A 88 -6.21 9.07 -6.83
C ASP A 88 -5.54 8.75 -5.50
N GLU A 89 -6.13 9.16 -4.38
CA GLU A 89 -5.69 8.75 -3.03
C GLU A 89 -5.71 7.21 -2.88
N VAL A 90 -6.75 6.54 -3.40
CA VAL A 90 -6.84 5.06 -3.38
C VAL A 90 -5.77 4.45 -4.26
N LYS A 91 -5.50 5.06 -5.42
CA LYS A 91 -4.42 4.61 -6.33
C LYS A 91 -3.05 4.80 -5.69
N ALA A 92 -2.84 5.88 -4.93
CA ALA A 92 -1.59 6.15 -4.24
C ALA A 92 -1.35 5.18 -3.07
N LYS A 93 -2.39 4.88 -2.29
CA LYS A 93 -2.35 3.79 -1.28
C LYS A 93 -2.07 2.42 -1.93
N ALA A 94 -2.57 2.19 -3.14
CA ALA A 94 -2.27 0.96 -3.88
C ALA A 94 -0.82 0.90 -4.34
N ALA A 95 -0.21 2.04 -4.69
CA ALA A 95 1.20 2.11 -5.07
C ALA A 95 2.09 1.55 -3.95
N GLU A 96 1.84 1.91 -2.69
CA GLU A 96 2.52 1.33 -1.53
C GLU A 96 2.37 -0.20 -1.47
N THR A 97 1.15 -0.72 -1.58
CA THR A 97 0.91 -2.18 -1.56
C THR A 97 1.65 -2.90 -2.71
N ILE A 98 1.71 -2.28 -3.89
CA ILE A 98 2.40 -2.82 -5.07
C ILE A 98 3.92 -2.84 -4.83
N LEU A 99 4.50 -1.76 -4.30
CA LEU A 99 5.91 -1.70 -3.96
C LEU A 99 6.29 -2.72 -2.89
N GLU A 100 5.43 -2.93 -1.88
CA GLU A 100 5.61 -3.98 -0.87
C GLU A 100 5.63 -5.38 -1.49
N CYS A 101 4.77 -5.61 -2.49
CA CYS A 101 4.78 -6.84 -3.30
C CYS A 101 5.97 -6.94 -4.28
N GLY A 102 6.88 -5.97 -4.30
CA GLY A 102 8.01 -5.90 -5.24
C GLY A 102 7.59 -5.64 -6.69
N GLY A 103 6.36 -5.18 -6.91
CA GLY A 103 5.86 -4.81 -8.24
C GLY A 103 6.26 -3.39 -8.65
N ASP A 104 5.94 -3.05 -9.88
CA ASP A 104 6.12 -1.73 -10.47
C ASP A 104 4.80 -0.95 -10.44
N ILE A 105 4.87 0.27 -9.93
CA ILE A 105 3.72 1.18 -9.78
C ILE A 105 3.39 1.95 -11.06
N GLY A 106 4.32 2.02 -12.04
CA GLY A 106 4.14 2.75 -13.28
C GLY A 106 3.69 4.20 -13.07
N ASP A 107 2.56 4.55 -13.69
CA ASP A 107 1.96 5.90 -13.64
C ASP A 107 1.02 6.13 -12.43
N LEU A 108 1.02 5.24 -11.43
CA LEU A 108 0.23 5.50 -10.22
C LEU A 108 0.73 6.77 -9.50
N PRO A 109 -0.18 7.55 -8.89
CA PRO A 109 0.20 8.72 -8.12
C PRO A 109 1.00 8.32 -6.88
N ILE A 110 2.02 9.12 -6.54
CA ILE A 110 2.94 8.85 -5.43
C ILE A 110 2.94 9.96 -4.38
N VAL A 111 2.55 11.18 -4.75
CA VAL A 111 2.49 12.34 -3.86
C VAL A 111 1.31 13.24 -4.20
N ARG A 112 0.86 14.04 -3.23
CA ARG A 112 -0.05 15.17 -3.43
C ARG A 112 0.70 16.48 -3.22
N TRP A 113 0.55 17.42 -4.15
CA TRP A 113 1.22 18.73 -4.09
C TRP A 113 0.32 19.82 -4.67
N GLY A 114 -0.07 20.80 -3.84
CA GLY A 114 -0.98 21.88 -4.25
C GLY A 114 -2.34 21.34 -4.72
N GLY A 115 -2.90 20.38 -3.98
CA GLY A 115 -4.14 19.68 -4.32
C GLY A 115 -4.06 18.68 -5.48
N ALA A 116 -2.99 18.65 -6.27
CA ALA A 116 -2.82 17.74 -7.39
C ALA A 116 -2.06 16.47 -7.01
N TRP A 117 -2.51 15.32 -7.52
CA TRP A 117 -1.79 14.05 -7.40
C TRP A 117 -0.78 13.89 -8.54
N LEU A 118 0.47 13.61 -8.19
CA LEU A 118 1.56 13.50 -9.15
C LEU A 118 2.12 12.08 -9.17
N LYS A 119 2.37 11.56 -10.37
CA LYS A 119 3.16 10.34 -10.60
C LYS A 119 4.66 10.64 -10.56
N THR A 120 5.47 9.58 -10.57
CA THR A 120 6.94 9.65 -10.51
C THR A 120 7.55 10.66 -11.49
N GLU A 121 7.15 10.60 -12.77
CA GLU A 121 7.67 11.47 -13.83
C GLU A 121 7.36 12.95 -13.53
N ASP A 122 6.08 13.26 -13.28
CA ASP A 122 5.60 14.63 -13.09
C ASP A 122 6.20 15.25 -11.82
N PHE A 123 6.32 14.46 -10.76
CA PHE A 123 6.99 14.89 -9.53
C PHE A 123 8.46 15.18 -9.77
N SER A 124 9.17 14.28 -10.46
CA SER A 124 10.60 14.42 -10.76
C SER A 124 10.90 15.64 -11.63
N VAL A 125 10.01 15.99 -12.57
CA VAL A 125 10.13 17.22 -13.35
C VAL A 125 9.93 18.43 -12.47
N LYS A 126 8.86 18.45 -11.66
CA LYS A 126 8.47 19.61 -10.86
C LYS A 126 9.51 19.95 -9.77
N ILE A 127 10.11 18.95 -9.12
CA ILE A 127 11.12 19.20 -8.07
C ILE A 127 12.42 19.81 -8.61
N ARG A 128 12.78 19.58 -9.88
CA ARG A 128 14.00 20.15 -10.49
C ARG A 128 13.93 21.67 -10.65
N GLU A 129 12.73 22.22 -10.71
CA GLU A 129 12.48 23.65 -10.84
C GLU A 129 12.41 24.36 -9.48
N CYS A 130 12.39 23.60 -8.38
CA CYS A 130 12.25 24.11 -7.03
C CYS A 130 13.60 24.25 -6.33
N LYS A 131 13.78 25.38 -5.62
CA LYS A 131 14.99 25.64 -4.81
C LYS A 131 14.92 25.00 -3.43
N GLU A 132 13.71 24.85 -2.92
CA GLU A 132 13.42 24.36 -1.57
C GLU A 132 12.13 23.53 -1.65
N LEU A 133 12.08 22.45 -0.86
CA LEU A 133 10.97 21.49 -0.83
C LEU A 133 10.55 21.29 0.63
N PHE A 134 9.24 21.41 0.88
CA PHE A 134 8.64 21.06 2.17
C PHE A 134 7.86 19.75 1.99
N ILE A 135 8.33 18.66 2.59
CA ILE A 135 7.76 17.33 2.36
C ILE A 135 7.31 16.72 3.69
N ASN A 136 6.04 16.35 3.75
CA ASN A 136 5.46 15.56 4.82
C ASN A 136 5.41 14.08 4.42
N PHE A 137 6.12 13.23 5.15
CA PHE A 137 6.11 11.76 4.96
C PHE A 137 5.10 11.02 5.86
N GLY A 138 4.43 11.73 6.77
CA GLY A 138 3.44 11.17 7.70
C GLY A 138 2.00 11.14 7.16
N GLY A 139 1.81 11.25 5.84
CA GLY A 139 0.48 11.24 5.26
C GLY A 139 -0.32 12.51 5.51
N GLU A 140 -1.64 12.37 5.63
CA GLU A 140 -2.55 13.49 5.84
C GLU A 140 -2.39 14.07 7.25
N PHE A 141 -2.51 15.40 7.37
CA PHE A 141 -2.55 16.05 8.66
C PHE A 141 -3.81 15.61 9.41
N SER A 142 -3.62 15.16 10.65
CA SER A 142 -4.71 14.74 11.52
C SER A 142 -4.57 15.41 12.87
N TYR A 143 -5.71 15.60 13.52
CA TYR A 143 -5.80 16.18 14.85
C TYR A 143 -5.62 15.09 15.91
N ASP A 144 -4.83 15.38 16.93
CA ASP A 144 -4.55 14.52 18.08
C ASP A 144 -4.95 15.23 19.38
N GLU A 145 -5.96 14.71 20.09
CA GLU A 145 -6.46 15.27 21.36
C GLU A 145 -5.39 15.32 22.47
N GLU A 146 -4.35 14.49 22.40
CA GLU A 146 -3.30 14.42 23.41
C GLU A 146 -2.15 15.41 23.14
N VAL A 147 -1.97 15.79 21.88
CA VAL A 147 -0.84 16.64 21.44
C VAL A 147 -1.29 18.06 21.10
N ASP A 148 -2.46 18.20 20.50
CA ASP A 148 -2.94 19.47 19.97
C ASP A 148 -3.69 20.28 21.05
N SER A 149 -3.14 21.46 21.35
CA SER A 149 -3.72 22.39 22.33
C SER A 149 -4.99 23.11 21.88
N MET A 150 -5.42 22.92 20.62
CA MET A 150 -6.64 23.52 20.07
C MET A 150 -7.83 22.57 20.10
N HIS A 151 -9.03 23.11 19.97
CA HIS A 151 -10.23 22.29 19.95
C HIS A 151 -10.36 21.55 18.61
N PRO A 152 -10.84 20.28 18.56
CA PRO A 152 -10.92 19.51 17.31
C PRO A 152 -11.77 20.18 16.22
N ARG A 153 -12.77 20.97 16.65
CA ARG A 153 -13.61 21.75 15.75
C ARG A 153 -12.84 22.89 15.08
N ASP A 154 -11.97 23.57 15.82
CA ASP A 154 -11.19 24.69 15.29
C ASP A 154 -10.17 24.19 14.25
N PHE A 155 -9.58 23.02 14.51
CA PHE A 155 -8.77 22.32 13.51
C PHE A 155 -9.59 22.01 12.25
N LYS A 156 -10.75 21.37 12.38
CA LYS A 156 -11.59 21.02 11.22
C LYS A 156 -12.08 22.22 10.42
N ASP A 157 -12.42 23.32 11.10
CA ASP A 157 -13.05 24.48 10.47
C ASP A 157 -12.00 25.49 9.95
N GLY A 158 -10.77 25.49 10.49
CA GLY A 158 -9.76 26.52 10.22
C GLY A 158 -8.39 26.01 9.75
N PHE A 159 -8.12 24.70 9.75
CA PHE A 159 -6.88 24.18 9.20
C PHE A 159 -6.92 24.17 7.67
N GLU A 160 -5.96 24.87 7.08
CA GLU A 160 -5.72 24.87 5.64
C GLU A 160 -4.28 24.44 5.39
N GLU A 161 -4.11 23.46 4.52
CA GLU A 161 -2.79 23.02 4.07
C GLU A 161 -2.20 24.07 3.13
N ASP A 162 -0.93 24.44 3.35
CA ASP A 162 -0.22 25.29 2.41
C ASP A 162 0.09 24.52 1.11
N ASP A 163 -0.27 25.09 -0.04
CA ASP A 163 -0.09 24.48 -1.36
C ASP A 163 1.38 24.15 -1.70
N SER A 164 2.34 24.75 -1.00
CA SER A 164 3.77 24.44 -1.14
C SER A 164 4.19 23.12 -0.48
N ILE A 165 3.37 22.58 0.43
CA ILE A 165 3.67 21.31 1.12
C ILE A 165 3.36 20.13 0.20
N ILE A 166 4.34 19.25 0.06
CA ILE A 166 4.22 17.97 -0.63
C ILE A 166 3.87 16.92 0.41
N ILE A 167 2.79 16.17 0.17
CA ILE A 167 2.32 15.12 1.05
C ILE A 167 2.57 13.77 0.39
N VAL A 168 3.40 12.94 1.03
CA VAL A 168 3.56 11.53 0.69
C VAL A 168 2.54 10.73 1.50
N PRO A 169 1.65 9.94 0.86
CA PRO A 169 0.67 9.14 1.57
C PRO A 169 1.33 8.16 2.52
N GLU A 170 0.88 8.16 3.77
CA GLU A 170 1.23 7.11 4.71
C GLU A 170 0.22 5.95 4.57
N HIS A 171 0.72 4.78 4.25
CA HIS A 171 -0.08 3.55 4.17
C HIS A 171 0.77 2.36 4.59
N ASP A 172 0.17 1.41 5.33
CA ASP A 172 0.79 0.11 5.55
C ASP A 172 0.38 -0.82 4.39
N GLY A 173 1.29 -1.02 3.43
CA GLY A 173 1.06 -1.88 2.27
C GLY A 173 1.08 -3.37 2.56
N ASN A 174 1.34 -3.79 3.81
CA ASN A 174 1.39 -5.20 4.15
C ASN A 174 0.01 -5.87 3.99
N ILE A 175 0.04 -7.09 3.46
CA ILE A 175 -1.15 -7.87 3.17
C ILE A 175 -1.50 -8.78 4.35
N ILE A 176 -0.51 -9.29 5.08
CA ILE A 176 -0.71 -9.97 6.36
C ILE A 176 0.16 -9.28 7.39
N VAL A 177 -0.47 -8.85 8.47
CA VAL A 177 0.21 -8.28 9.63
C VAL A 177 -0.19 -9.13 10.84
N ASP A 178 0.78 -9.84 11.40
CA ASP A 178 0.68 -10.51 12.69
C ASP A 178 1.87 -10.10 13.57
N ARG A 179 1.77 -10.36 14.88
CA ARG A 179 2.77 -9.99 15.89
C ARG A 179 4.20 -10.44 15.57
N ARG A 180 4.36 -11.47 14.72
CA ARG A 180 5.64 -12.06 14.37
C ARG A 180 6.08 -11.80 12.94
N THR A 181 5.16 -11.41 12.05
CA THR A 181 5.52 -11.27 10.63
C THR A 181 4.63 -10.30 9.87
N LYS A 182 5.26 -9.61 8.93
CA LYS A 182 4.65 -8.76 7.93
C LYS A 182 4.91 -9.37 6.55
N TRP A 183 3.86 -9.78 5.85
CA TRP A 183 3.95 -10.29 4.48
C TRP A 183 3.28 -9.28 3.54
N PRO A 184 3.88 -8.94 2.39
CA PRO A 184 5.03 -9.62 1.77
C PRO A 184 6.41 -9.09 2.18
N ALA A 185 6.51 -8.10 3.07
CA ALA A 185 7.80 -7.50 3.46
C ALA A 185 8.87 -8.54 3.85
N CYS A 186 8.49 -9.62 4.55
CA CYS A 186 9.40 -10.70 4.93
C CYS A 186 9.99 -11.52 3.76
N LEU A 187 9.46 -11.39 2.54
CA LEU A 187 10.01 -12.01 1.33
C LEU A 187 11.25 -11.25 0.82
N TYR A 188 11.50 -10.05 1.34
CA TYR A 188 12.58 -9.17 0.92
C TYR A 188 13.50 -8.91 2.12
N ASP A 189 14.81 -8.96 1.91
CA ASP A 189 15.81 -8.81 2.98
C ASP A 189 15.88 -7.39 3.57
N GLU A 190 15.21 -6.42 2.95
CA GLU A 190 15.20 -5.03 3.37
C GLU A 190 14.14 -4.78 4.46
N ARG A 191 14.57 -4.83 5.72
CA ARG A 191 13.80 -4.30 6.84
C ARG A 191 13.95 -2.79 6.90
N SER A 192 13.29 -2.07 5.99
CA SER A 192 13.10 -0.64 6.23
C SER A 192 12.05 -0.44 7.31
N GLY A 193 12.34 0.39 8.32
CA GLY A 193 11.35 0.83 9.31
C GLY A 193 10.32 1.81 8.73
N THR A 194 10.52 2.25 7.48
CA THR A 194 9.67 3.17 6.72
C THR A 194 8.96 2.44 5.58
N ASN A 195 7.79 2.95 5.18
CA ASN A 195 7.02 2.41 4.05
C ASN A 195 7.76 2.60 2.71
N ARG A 196 7.51 1.73 1.72
CA ARG A 196 8.32 1.70 0.49
C ARG A 196 8.07 2.88 -0.44
N LEU A 197 6.89 3.47 -0.42
CA LEU A 197 6.56 4.67 -1.17
C LEU A 197 7.36 5.87 -0.66
N THR A 198 7.54 6.01 0.65
CA THR A 198 8.42 7.02 1.24
C THR A 198 9.85 6.85 0.74
N GLU A 199 10.38 5.63 0.78
CA GLU A 199 11.73 5.36 0.27
C GLU A 199 11.85 5.58 -1.24
N HIS A 200 10.79 5.28 -2.00
CA HIS A 200 10.71 5.60 -3.43
C HIS A 200 10.79 7.12 -3.66
N VAL A 201 10.00 7.92 -2.94
CA VAL A 201 9.99 9.38 -3.06
C VAL A 201 11.35 9.98 -2.64
N LYS A 202 11.94 9.50 -1.53
CA LYS A 202 13.26 9.96 -1.07
C LYS A 202 14.36 9.74 -2.11
N LYS A 203 14.27 8.69 -2.93
CA LYS A 203 15.25 8.42 -4.01
C LYS A 203 15.14 9.37 -5.19
N LEU A 204 14.03 10.13 -5.32
CA LEU A 204 13.81 11.08 -6.41
C LEU A 204 14.37 12.47 -6.10
N ILE A 205 14.62 12.77 -4.82
CA ILE A 205 15.11 14.05 -4.29
C ILE A 205 16.64 14.00 -4.21
#